data_AF-G8F260-F1
#
_entry.id   AF-G8F260-F1
#
_cell.length_a   1.000
_cell.length_b   1.000
_cell.length_c   1.000
_cell.angle_alpha   90.00
_cell.angle_beta   90.00
_cell.angle_gamma   90.00
#
_symmetry.space_group_name_H-M   'P 1'
#
loop_
_entity.id
_entity.type
_entity.pdbx_description
1 polymer ?
#
loop_
_entity_poly.entity_id
_entity_poly.type
_entity_poly.pdbx_seq_one_letter_code
_entity_poly.pdbx_strand_id
1 'polypeptide(L)'
;AEHTRSPSATLPSNVPSCRSLSSSEDGPSGPSSLSDGGLAHNLQDSVRHRILYLSEQLRVEKASRDGNTVSYLKLVSKADRHQVPHIRQAFEKVNQRASATIAQIEHRLRQCHQQLQELEEGCRPKGLLLMAESDPANCEPPSEKALLSEPPMPSGEDRPVNLPDASTPFTEESRFQSSQQGMRLETEDVARQQNLILQKVKEELEEAKRFHISLQASYHSLKERSLTDLQLLLESLQEEKCR
;
A
#
# COMPACT_ATOMS: atom_id res chain seq x y z
N ALA A 1 -33.78 45.99 -51.64
CA ALA A 1 -32.36 46.39 -51.70
C ALA A 1 -31.50 45.23 -51.19
N GLU A 2 -31.14 44.21 -51.98
CA GLU A 2 -30.49 44.19 -53.32
C GLU A 2 -28.97 44.48 -53.20
N HIS A 3 -28.11 43.48 -53.44
CA HIS A 3 -27.41 43.20 -54.72
C HIS A 3 -26.28 44.22 -54.99
N THR A 4 -25.00 43.83 -55.10
CA THR A 4 -24.32 43.17 -56.25
C THR A 4 -22.84 42.87 -55.84
N ARG A 5 -21.95 42.14 -56.55
CA ARG A 5 -21.98 41.06 -57.58
C ARG A 5 -20.52 40.58 -57.80
N SER A 6 -20.26 39.28 -57.94
CA SER A 6 -18.89 38.73 -58.15
C SER A 6 -18.36 38.89 -59.59
N PRO A 7 -17.02 38.83 -59.77
CA PRO A 7 -16.39 37.70 -60.49
C PRO A 7 -15.16 37.14 -59.74
N SER A 8 -14.73 35.87 -59.75
CA SER A 8 -14.81 34.70 -60.69
C SER A 8 -13.46 34.38 -61.34
N ALA A 9 -12.69 33.48 -60.69
CA ALA A 9 -11.56 32.70 -61.20
C ALA A 9 -11.18 31.64 -60.12
N THR A 10 -10.53 30.49 -60.36
CA THR A 10 -10.40 29.59 -61.53
C THR A 10 -9.97 28.20 -61.00
N LEU A 11 -10.29 27.11 -61.71
CA LEU A 11 -9.89 25.71 -61.37
C LEU A 11 -8.76 25.24 -62.30
N PRO A 12 -7.88 24.29 -61.89
CA PRO A 12 -8.21 22.84 -61.82
C PRO A 12 -7.73 22.17 -60.51
N SER A 13 -8.44 21.23 -59.86
CA SER A 13 -8.93 19.91 -60.29
C SER A 13 -7.85 18.91 -60.74
N ASN A 14 -7.45 18.00 -59.85
CA ASN A 14 -6.73 16.77 -60.22
C ASN A 14 -7.17 15.62 -59.29
N VAL A 15 -7.91 14.65 -59.85
CA VAL A 15 -8.29 13.40 -59.19
C VAL A 15 -8.08 12.26 -60.20
N PRO A 16 -7.11 11.36 -59.98
CA PRO A 16 -7.01 10.11 -60.72
C PRO A 16 -8.04 9.09 -60.20
N SER A 17 -8.81 8.48 -61.10
CA SER A 17 -9.79 7.44 -60.75
C SER A 17 -9.15 6.04 -60.61
N CYS A 18 -9.87 5.12 -59.98
CA CYS A 18 -9.36 3.82 -59.54
C CYS A 18 -8.96 2.85 -60.67
N ARG A 19 -7.98 1.98 -60.40
CA ARG A 19 -7.82 0.69 -61.10
C ARG A 19 -7.19 -0.36 -60.18
N SER A 20 -7.94 -1.41 -59.86
CA SER A 20 -7.53 -2.49 -58.95
C SER A 20 -6.79 -3.62 -59.69
N LEU A 21 -5.82 -4.29 -59.05
CA LEU A 21 -5.56 -5.74 -59.18
C LEU A 21 -4.74 -6.31 -57.99
N SER A 22 -5.27 -7.39 -57.40
CA SER A 22 -4.67 -8.56 -56.71
C SER A 22 -3.33 -8.56 -55.94
N SER A 23 -3.40 -9.20 -54.76
CA SER A 23 -2.57 -10.33 -54.30
C SER A 23 -1.09 -10.16 -53.89
N SER A 24 -0.84 -10.28 -52.57
CA SER A 24 -0.04 -11.40 -52.03
C SER A 24 -0.32 -11.65 -50.54
N GLU A 25 -0.10 -12.88 -50.10
CA GLU A 25 -0.27 -13.35 -48.72
C GLU A 25 0.84 -12.85 -47.76
N ASP A 26 0.70 -13.26 -46.49
CA ASP A 26 1.71 -13.31 -45.42
C ASP A 26 2.24 -11.99 -44.84
N GLY A 27 1.52 -11.51 -43.83
CA GLY A 27 2.06 -10.67 -42.77
C GLY A 27 1.44 -11.12 -41.45
N PRO A 28 2.18 -11.74 -40.51
CA PRO A 28 1.64 -12.16 -39.23
C PRO A 28 1.29 -10.93 -38.39
N SER A 29 0.05 -10.48 -38.52
CA SER A 29 -0.60 -9.52 -37.62
C SER A 29 -0.82 -10.18 -36.26
N GLY A 30 0.28 -10.40 -35.54
CA GLY A 30 0.26 -10.95 -34.18
C GLY A 30 -0.55 -10.01 -33.29
N PRO A 31 -1.74 -10.42 -32.81
CA PRO A 31 -2.47 -9.57 -31.91
C PRO A 31 -1.64 -9.46 -30.63
N SER A 32 -1.28 -8.24 -30.25
CA SER A 32 -0.82 -7.95 -28.89
C SER A 32 -2.02 -8.06 -27.95
N SER A 33 -2.55 -9.27 -27.78
CA SER A 33 -3.52 -9.65 -26.75
C SER A 33 -2.83 -9.67 -25.39
N LEU A 34 -2.33 -8.50 -25.00
CA LEU A 34 -1.74 -8.19 -23.72
C LEU A 34 -2.86 -8.40 -22.70
N SER A 35 -2.78 -9.53 -21.98
CA SER A 35 -3.92 -10.11 -21.28
C SER A 35 -4.62 -9.10 -20.37
N ASP A 36 -5.92 -8.89 -20.61
CA ASP A 36 -6.81 -8.07 -19.79
C ASP A 36 -6.77 -8.52 -18.32
N GLY A 37 -6.80 -9.83 -18.09
CA GLY A 37 -6.61 -10.44 -16.77
C GLY A 37 -5.22 -10.20 -16.16
N GLY A 38 -4.19 -9.98 -16.97
CA GLY A 38 -2.85 -9.60 -16.50
C GLY A 38 -2.80 -8.17 -15.95
N LEU A 39 -3.46 -7.23 -16.62
CA LEU A 39 -3.60 -5.85 -16.14
C LEU A 39 -4.48 -5.78 -14.89
N ALA A 40 -5.59 -6.53 -14.87
CA ALA A 40 -6.47 -6.65 -13.70
C ALA A 40 -5.73 -7.19 -12.47
N HIS A 41 -4.94 -8.27 -12.61
CA HIS A 41 -4.15 -8.86 -11.52
C HIS A 41 -3.13 -7.87 -10.94
N ASN A 42 -2.40 -7.14 -11.78
CA ASN A 42 -1.44 -6.13 -11.33
C ASN A 42 -2.11 -4.97 -10.57
N LEU A 43 -3.29 -4.51 -11.03
CA LEU A 43 -4.06 -3.49 -10.32
C LEU A 43 -4.52 -4.02 -8.95
N GLN A 44 -5.05 -5.24 -8.90
CA GLN A 44 -5.53 -5.91 -7.69
C GLN A 44 -4.41 -6.07 -6.65
N ASP A 45 -3.21 -6.46 -7.07
CA ASP A 45 -2.04 -6.56 -6.19
C ASP A 45 -1.52 -5.20 -5.71
N SER A 46 -1.62 -4.15 -6.54
CA SER A 46 -1.29 -2.79 -6.10
C SER A 46 -2.23 -2.31 -4.97
N VAL A 47 -3.52 -2.68 -5.03
CA VAL A 47 -4.50 -2.40 -3.97
C VAL A 47 -4.20 -3.23 -2.72
N ARG A 48 -3.89 -4.54 -2.85
CA ARG A 48 -3.44 -5.38 -1.72
C ARG A 48 -2.20 -4.81 -1.02
N HIS A 49 -1.18 -4.41 -1.78
CA HIS A 49 0.01 -3.76 -1.22
C HIS A 49 -0.34 -2.43 -0.52
N ARG A 50 -1.26 -1.64 -1.09
CA ARG A 50 -1.71 -0.39 -0.47
C ARG A 50 -2.48 -0.61 0.84
N ILE A 51 -3.27 -1.67 0.93
CA ILE A 51 -3.96 -2.10 2.17
C ILE A 51 -2.93 -2.46 3.25
N LEU A 52 -1.91 -3.26 2.92
CA LEU A 52 -0.84 -3.64 3.85
C LEU A 52 -0.07 -2.40 4.35
N TYR A 53 0.33 -1.51 3.44
CA TYR A 53 1.01 -0.25 3.77
C TYR A 53 0.19 0.63 4.71
N LEU A 54 -1.09 0.87 4.40
CA LEU A 54 -1.96 1.71 5.22
C LEU A 54 -2.29 1.06 6.57
N SER A 55 -2.37 -0.28 6.63
CA SER A 55 -2.59 -1.02 7.89
C SER A 55 -1.39 -0.89 8.83
N GLU A 56 -0.17 -0.98 8.30
CA GLU A 56 1.05 -0.76 9.06
C GLU A 56 1.18 0.72 9.49
N GLN A 57 0.86 1.67 8.60
CA GLN A 57 0.82 3.09 8.94
C GLN A 57 -0.18 3.38 10.08
N LEU A 58 -1.35 2.73 10.06
CA LEU A 58 -2.37 2.83 11.12
C LEU A 58 -1.86 2.26 12.46
N ARG A 59 -1.14 1.13 12.41
CA ARG A 59 -0.53 0.50 13.59
C ARG A 59 0.52 1.40 14.23
N VAL A 60 1.39 1.99 13.42
CA VAL A 60 2.45 2.91 13.86
C VAL A 60 1.88 4.21 14.43
N GLU A 61 0.88 4.83 13.77
CA GLU A 61 0.26 6.07 14.26
C GLU A 61 -0.49 5.85 15.59
N LYS A 62 -1.19 4.71 15.75
CA LYS A 62 -1.83 4.34 17.02
C LYS A 62 -0.80 4.13 18.13
N ALA A 63 0.27 3.35 17.88
CA ALA A 63 1.35 3.16 18.85
C ALA A 63 2.06 4.49 19.23
N SER A 64 2.24 5.39 18.26
CA SER A 64 2.77 6.75 18.48
C SER A 64 1.87 7.57 19.41
N ARG A 65 0.56 7.63 19.14
CA ARG A 65 -0.44 8.32 19.98
C ARG A 65 -0.48 7.75 21.41
N ASP A 66 -0.38 6.43 21.54
CA ASP A 66 -0.44 5.77 22.85
C ASP A 66 0.87 6.03 23.65
N GLY A 67 2.04 6.05 22.98
CA GLY A 67 3.31 6.50 23.57
C GLY A 67 3.33 7.98 23.97
N ASN A 68 2.67 8.84 23.18
CA ASN A 68 2.44 10.24 23.53
C ASN A 68 1.54 10.38 24.78
N THR A 69 0.54 9.50 24.92
CA THR A 69 -0.36 9.46 26.09
C THR A 69 0.38 9.04 27.36
N VAL A 70 1.22 8.00 27.29
CA VAL A 70 2.11 7.60 28.41
C VAL A 70 3.07 8.73 28.79
N SER A 71 3.63 9.42 27.79
CA SER A 71 4.56 10.55 28.02
C SER A 71 3.86 11.75 28.66
N TYR A 72 2.63 12.07 28.25
CA TYR A 72 1.79 13.10 28.88
C TYR A 72 1.52 12.80 30.36
N LEU A 73 1.10 11.56 30.69
CA LEU A 73 0.84 11.16 32.08
C LEU A 73 2.11 11.22 32.94
N LYS A 74 3.26 10.80 32.40
CA LYS A 74 4.58 10.89 33.04
C LYS A 74 5.08 12.32 33.25
N LEU A 75 4.63 13.26 32.41
CA LEU A 75 4.98 14.69 32.54
C LEU A 75 4.06 15.40 33.54
N VAL A 76 2.73 15.21 33.43
CA VAL A 76 1.75 15.80 34.36
C VAL A 76 1.97 15.34 35.81
N SER A 77 2.33 14.07 36.03
CA SER A 77 2.65 13.55 37.37
C SER A 77 3.91 14.14 38.01
N LYS A 78 4.69 14.95 37.28
CA LYS A 78 5.91 15.64 37.75
C LYS A 78 5.84 17.16 37.62
N ALA A 79 4.72 17.71 37.16
CA ALA A 79 4.60 19.10 36.77
C ALA A 79 3.92 19.95 37.85
N ASP A 80 4.41 21.18 38.05
CA ASP A 80 3.76 22.14 38.94
C ASP A 80 2.35 22.48 38.45
N ARG A 81 1.47 22.89 39.37
CA ARG A 81 0.08 23.28 39.08
C ARG A 81 -0.04 24.37 38.00
N HIS A 82 0.98 25.20 37.83
CA HIS A 82 1.07 26.24 36.79
C HIS A 82 1.49 25.71 35.42
N GLN A 83 2.23 24.60 35.36
CA GLN A 83 2.69 23.97 34.10
C GLN A 83 1.61 23.07 33.49
N VAL A 84 0.79 22.41 34.31
CA VAL A 84 -0.25 21.44 33.89
C VAL A 84 -1.18 21.96 32.77
N PRO A 85 -1.69 23.22 32.80
CA PRO A 85 -2.51 23.75 31.70
C PRO A 85 -1.79 23.79 30.34
N HIS A 86 -0.50 24.18 30.33
CA HIS A 86 0.31 24.23 29.12
C HIS A 86 0.64 22.83 28.60
N ILE A 87 0.96 21.90 29.49
CA ILE A 87 1.21 20.49 29.16
C ILE A 87 -0.05 19.84 28.56
N ARG A 88 -1.23 20.10 29.15
CA ARG A 88 -2.52 19.66 28.59
C ARG A 88 -2.74 20.25 27.20
N GLN A 89 -2.55 21.56 27.02
CA GLN A 89 -2.76 22.21 25.72
C GLN A 89 -1.83 21.67 24.63
N ALA A 90 -0.58 21.32 24.97
CA ALA A 90 0.36 20.69 24.06
C ALA A 90 -0.09 19.27 23.68
N PHE A 91 -0.46 18.43 24.66
CA PHE A 91 -0.99 17.09 24.42
C PHE A 91 -2.29 17.11 23.59
N GLU A 92 -3.19 18.04 23.88
CA GLU A 92 -4.48 18.18 23.18
C GLU A 92 -4.27 18.48 21.69
N LYS A 93 -3.33 19.35 21.33
CA LYS A 93 -2.92 19.61 19.92
C LYS A 93 -2.30 18.37 19.25
N VAL A 94 -1.42 17.65 19.93
CA VAL A 94 -0.79 16.42 19.40
C VAL A 94 -1.83 15.32 19.19
N ASN A 95 -2.73 15.12 20.14
CA ASN A 95 -3.78 14.11 20.07
C ASN A 95 -4.84 14.45 18.99
N GLN A 96 -5.18 15.73 18.80
CA GLN A 96 -6.04 16.18 17.69
C GLN A 96 -5.40 15.83 16.34
N ARG A 97 -4.10 16.13 16.15
CA ARG A 97 -3.37 15.77 14.92
C ARG A 97 -3.34 14.25 14.70
N ALA A 98 -2.95 13.48 15.70
CA ALA A 98 -2.89 12.01 15.59
C ALA A 98 -4.28 11.40 15.30
N SER A 99 -5.34 11.92 15.92
CA SER A 99 -6.71 11.46 15.67
C SER A 99 -7.17 11.76 14.23
N ALA A 100 -6.80 12.93 13.68
CA ALA A 100 -7.08 13.26 12.28
C ALA A 100 -6.30 12.36 11.31
N THR A 101 -5.01 12.10 11.58
CA THR A 101 -4.19 11.16 10.79
C THR A 101 -4.79 9.74 10.80
N ILE A 102 -5.14 9.23 11.99
CA ILE A 102 -5.78 7.91 12.17
C ILE A 102 -7.08 7.82 11.35
N ALA A 103 -7.97 8.81 11.49
CA ALA A 103 -9.24 8.83 10.75
C ALA A 103 -9.05 8.87 9.22
N GLN A 104 -8.02 9.59 8.73
CA GLN A 104 -7.69 9.64 7.31
C GLN A 104 -7.14 8.30 6.80
N ILE A 105 -6.28 7.62 7.57
CA ILE A 105 -5.76 6.29 7.20
C ILE A 105 -6.89 5.26 7.21
N GLU A 106 -7.76 5.26 8.23
CA GLU A 106 -8.92 4.38 8.32
C GLU A 106 -9.93 4.62 7.18
N HIS A 107 -10.12 5.86 6.74
CA HIS A 107 -10.91 6.17 5.55
C HIS A 107 -10.30 5.56 4.29
N ARG A 108 -8.99 5.76 4.07
CA ARG A 108 -8.27 5.21 2.91
C ARG A 108 -8.27 3.68 2.90
N LEU A 109 -8.16 3.03 4.06
CA LEU A 109 -8.30 1.57 4.18
C LEU A 109 -9.67 1.08 3.74
N ARG A 110 -10.76 1.73 4.18
CA ARG A 110 -12.12 1.37 3.73
C ARG A 110 -12.27 1.51 2.22
N GLN A 111 -11.72 2.59 1.63
CA GLN A 111 -11.72 2.78 0.18
C GLN A 111 -10.94 1.67 -0.56
N CYS A 112 -9.74 1.32 -0.08
CA CYS A 112 -8.96 0.26 -0.72
C CYS A 112 -9.59 -1.14 -0.55
N HIS A 113 -10.26 -1.43 0.57
CA HIS A 113 -11.05 -2.66 0.73
C HIS A 113 -12.22 -2.72 -0.25
N GLN A 114 -12.97 -1.62 -0.40
CA GLN A 114 -14.06 -1.54 -1.38
C GLN A 114 -13.53 -1.71 -2.81
N GLN A 115 -12.43 -1.05 -3.17
CA GLN A 115 -11.79 -1.19 -4.48
C GLN A 115 -11.33 -2.63 -4.75
N LEU A 116 -10.81 -3.33 -3.73
CA LEU A 116 -10.41 -4.73 -3.88
C LEU A 116 -11.64 -5.63 -4.13
N GLN A 117 -12.74 -5.42 -3.40
CA GLN A 117 -13.99 -6.14 -3.59
C GLN A 117 -14.60 -5.88 -4.99
N GLU A 118 -14.62 -4.63 -5.45
CA GLU A 118 -15.10 -4.25 -6.79
C GLU A 118 -14.29 -4.92 -7.92
N LEU A 119 -12.99 -5.13 -7.71
CA LEU A 119 -12.10 -5.87 -8.62
C LEU A 119 -12.26 -7.40 -8.53
N GLU A 120 -12.59 -7.94 -7.34
CA GLU A 120 -12.79 -9.39 -7.11
C GLU A 120 -14.17 -9.88 -7.56
N GLU A 121 -15.22 -9.07 -7.44
CA GLU A 121 -16.60 -9.40 -7.86
C GLU A 121 -16.88 -9.12 -9.35
N GLY A 122 -15.93 -8.54 -10.09
CA GLY A 122 -16.10 -8.14 -11.50
C GLY A 122 -17.15 -7.04 -11.73
N CYS A 123 -17.69 -6.45 -10.66
CA CYS A 123 -18.78 -5.48 -10.71
C CYS A 123 -18.25 -4.08 -11.05
N ARG A 124 -18.18 -3.78 -12.36
CA ARG A 124 -17.77 -2.47 -12.91
C ARG A 124 -18.40 -1.29 -12.13
N PRO A 125 -17.60 -0.49 -11.39
CA PRO A 125 -18.15 0.52 -10.47
C PRO A 125 -18.99 1.59 -11.17
N LYS A 126 -20.27 1.69 -10.78
CA LYS A 126 -21.17 2.75 -11.23
C LYS A 126 -21.10 3.97 -10.30
N GLY A 127 -19.93 4.62 -10.29
CA GLY A 127 -19.80 6.01 -9.83
C GLY A 127 -18.74 6.28 -8.77
N LEU A 128 -17.47 6.43 -9.22
CA LEU A 128 -16.58 7.47 -8.68
C LEU A 128 -15.46 7.83 -9.68
N LEU A 129 -15.87 8.41 -10.81
CA LEU A 129 -14.98 9.13 -11.71
C LEU A 129 -14.95 10.60 -11.25
N LEU A 130 -13.76 11.22 -11.24
CA LEU A 130 -13.45 12.56 -10.67
C LEU A 130 -13.33 12.58 -9.13
N MET A 131 -12.14 12.33 -8.60
CA MET A 131 -11.12 13.40 -8.48
C MET A 131 -9.80 12.80 -8.99
N ALA A 132 -9.25 13.21 -10.15
CA ALA A 132 -8.75 14.54 -10.49
C ALA A 132 -7.61 14.95 -9.54
N GLU A 133 -6.39 15.09 -10.09
CA GLU A 133 -5.18 15.39 -9.34
C GLU A 133 -5.29 16.74 -8.61
N SER A 134 -4.80 16.79 -7.38
CA SER A 134 -4.56 18.03 -6.63
C SER A 134 -3.13 18.02 -6.12
N ASP A 135 -2.23 18.24 -7.08
CA ASP A 135 -0.89 18.81 -6.97
C ASP A 135 -0.39 19.17 -5.54
N PRO A 136 0.63 18.49 -4.98
CA PRO A 136 1.19 18.78 -3.67
C PRO A 136 2.15 19.99 -3.70
N ALA A 137 1.67 21.13 -4.17
CA ALA A 137 2.41 22.39 -4.15
C ALA A 137 2.47 23.00 -2.73
N ASN A 138 3.62 23.57 -2.39
CA ASN A 138 3.94 24.32 -1.16
C ASN A 138 3.97 23.56 0.19
N CYS A 139 5.19 23.15 0.56
CA CYS A 139 5.81 23.58 1.83
C CYS A 139 7.32 23.76 1.57
N GLU A 140 7.85 24.97 1.76
CA GLU A 140 9.27 25.25 1.57
C GLU A 140 10.16 24.57 2.64
N PRO A 141 11.35 24.07 2.27
CA PRO A 141 12.49 24.03 3.17
C PRO A 141 13.21 25.40 3.18
N PRO A 142 13.57 25.97 4.35
CA PRO A 142 14.36 27.20 4.40
C PRO A 142 15.73 27.02 3.73
N SER A 143 16.08 27.94 2.83
CA SER A 143 17.40 27.97 2.20
C SER A 143 18.45 28.55 3.15
N GLU A 144 19.50 27.77 3.46
CA GLU A 144 20.73 28.31 4.01
C GLU A 144 21.96 27.89 3.19
N LYS A 145 22.95 28.78 3.18
CA LYS A 145 23.84 28.98 2.04
C LYS A 145 25.04 28.04 2.04
N ALA A 146 25.53 27.81 0.83
CA ALA A 146 26.82 27.20 0.50
C ALA A 146 27.99 27.65 1.40
N LEU A 147 28.98 26.75 1.52
CA LEU A 147 30.33 27.07 1.04
C LEU A 147 31.11 25.79 0.70
N LEU A 148 31.73 25.78 -0.49
CA LEU A 148 32.83 24.87 -0.83
C LEU A 148 34.13 25.49 -0.35
N SER A 149 35.08 24.69 0.15
CA SER A 149 36.50 25.07 0.27
C SER A 149 37.38 23.82 0.40
N GLU A 150 38.49 23.81 -0.32
CA GLU A 150 39.54 22.79 -0.23
C GLU A 150 40.45 23.00 0.99
N PRO A 151 41.10 21.95 1.52
CA PRO A 151 42.15 22.10 2.52
C PRO A 151 43.50 22.51 1.87
N PRO A 152 44.18 23.58 2.34
CA PRO A 152 45.48 23.98 1.80
C PRO A 152 46.67 23.22 2.41
N MET A 153 47.70 22.98 1.60
CA MET A 153 49.00 22.41 2.03
C MET A 153 49.94 23.50 2.58
N PRO A 154 50.68 23.19 3.66
CA PRO A 154 52.15 23.32 3.68
C PRO A 154 52.80 22.14 4.46
N SER A 155 54.13 21.93 4.55
CA SER A 155 55.33 22.24 3.73
C SER A 155 56.53 21.59 4.46
N GLY A 156 57.63 21.24 3.77
CA GLY A 156 58.78 20.49 4.31
C GLY A 156 58.62 18.96 4.16
N GLU A 157 59.49 18.22 3.47
CA GLU A 157 60.93 17.98 3.71
C GLU A 157 61.14 17.22 5.03
N ASP A 158 61.71 16.00 5.03
CA ASP A 158 63.03 15.68 4.47
C ASP A 158 63.09 14.41 3.55
N ARG A 159 64.31 13.99 3.16
CA ARG A 159 64.60 13.16 1.96
C ARG A 159 65.28 11.79 2.29
N PRO A 160 65.77 11.01 1.29
CA PRO A 160 65.22 9.72 0.85
C PRO A 160 66.04 8.49 1.30
N VAL A 161 65.76 7.28 0.77
CA VAL A 161 66.75 6.44 0.03
C VAL A 161 66.13 5.13 -0.53
N ASN A 162 66.62 4.70 -1.71
CA ASN A 162 66.51 3.39 -2.39
C ASN A 162 65.16 2.79 -2.83
N LEU A 163 65.06 2.64 -4.17
CA LEU A 163 64.38 1.54 -4.87
C LEU A 163 65.27 0.26 -4.80
N PRO A 164 64.76 -0.95 -5.12
CA PRO A 164 64.76 -1.36 -6.53
C PRO A 164 63.51 -2.13 -7.01
N ASP A 165 63.44 -2.31 -8.33
CA ASP A 165 62.42 -3.02 -9.11
C ASP A 165 62.57 -4.56 -9.02
N ALA A 166 61.43 -5.27 -9.04
CA ALA A 166 61.33 -6.69 -9.38
C ALA A 166 59.89 -7.04 -9.80
N SER A 167 59.69 -7.47 -11.06
CA SER A 167 58.39 -7.88 -11.59
C SER A 167 58.09 -9.37 -11.37
N THR A 168 56.89 -9.74 -10.91
CA THR A 168 56.27 -11.08 -11.11
C THR A 168 54.77 -11.04 -10.77
N PRO A 169 53.89 -11.78 -11.49
CA PRO A 169 52.45 -11.76 -11.25
C PRO A 169 52.03 -12.73 -10.14
N PHE A 170 51.01 -12.36 -9.35
CA PHE A 170 50.43 -13.21 -8.30
C PHE A 170 48.96 -13.55 -8.57
N THR A 171 48.59 -14.79 -8.25
CA THR A 171 47.31 -15.42 -8.59
C THR A 171 46.12 -14.90 -7.78
N GLU A 172 45.07 -14.44 -8.46
CA GLU A 172 43.84 -13.94 -7.83
C GLU A 172 42.83 -15.07 -7.53
N GLU A 173 43.20 -16.01 -6.65
CA GLU A 173 42.34 -17.17 -6.33
C GLU A 173 42.34 -17.51 -4.83
N SER A 174 41.73 -16.64 -4.01
CA SER A 174 41.57 -16.90 -2.56
C SER A 174 40.38 -16.19 -1.88
N ARG A 175 39.88 -15.07 -2.41
CA ARG A 175 38.98 -14.17 -1.65
C ARG A 175 37.47 -14.51 -1.69
N PHE A 176 37.05 -15.54 -2.41
CA PHE A 176 35.62 -15.80 -2.70
C PHE A 176 34.92 -16.84 -1.81
N GLN A 177 35.61 -17.53 -0.90
CA GLN A 177 35.01 -18.58 -0.06
C GLN A 177 34.35 -18.07 1.23
N SER A 178 34.81 -16.97 1.83
CA SER A 178 34.24 -16.45 3.09
C SER A 178 32.88 -15.76 2.92
N SER A 179 32.63 -15.13 1.77
CA SER A 179 31.38 -14.38 1.52
C SER A 179 30.14 -15.28 1.42
N GLN A 180 30.26 -16.44 0.79
CA GLN A 180 29.12 -17.35 0.57
C GLN A 180 28.58 -18.01 1.85
N GLN A 181 29.38 -18.07 2.93
CA GLN A 181 28.92 -18.65 4.20
C GLN A 181 27.95 -17.74 4.97
N GLY A 182 28.16 -16.42 4.95
CA GLY A 182 27.27 -15.47 5.63
C GLY A 182 25.87 -15.47 5.03
N MET A 183 25.78 -15.25 3.71
CA MET A 183 24.50 -15.20 2.97
C MET A 183 23.66 -16.48 3.15
N ARG A 184 24.32 -17.64 3.28
CA ARG A 184 23.64 -18.93 3.48
C ARG A 184 23.06 -19.07 4.89
N LEU A 185 23.78 -18.63 5.92
CA LEU A 185 23.31 -18.68 7.31
C LEU A 185 22.11 -17.74 7.54
N GLU A 186 22.14 -16.53 6.99
CA GLU A 186 20.99 -15.60 7.05
C GLU A 186 19.75 -16.16 6.34
N THR A 187 19.95 -16.79 5.16
CA THR A 187 18.85 -17.42 4.41
C THR A 187 18.21 -18.57 5.19
N GLU A 188 19.02 -19.39 5.88
CA GLU A 188 18.49 -20.48 6.71
C GLU A 188 17.71 -19.97 7.94
N ASP A 189 18.13 -18.88 8.57
CA ASP A 189 17.42 -18.32 9.74
C ASP A 189 16.08 -17.69 9.34
N VAL A 190 16.05 -16.90 8.25
CA VAL A 190 14.81 -16.37 7.67
C VAL A 190 13.86 -17.50 7.28
N ALA A 191 14.35 -18.59 6.68
CA ALA A 191 13.53 -19.75 6.34
C ALA A 191 12.95 -20.45 7.59
N ARG A 192 13.70 -20.55 8.70
CA ARG A 192 13.21 -21.11 9.97
C ARG A 192 12.10 -20.23 10.56
N GLN A 193 12.29 -18.91 10.58
CA GLN A 193 11.30 -17.97 11.07
C GLN A 193 10.00 -17.99 10.22
N GLN A 194 10.11 -18.10 8.90
CA GLN A 194 8.95 -18.25 8.01
C GLN A 194 8.18 -19.57 8.27
N ASN A 195 8.88 -20.69 8.49
CA ASN A 195 8.25 -21.97 8.83
C ASN A 195 7.50 -21.90 10.17
N LEU A 196 8.07 -21.23 11.18
CA LEU A 196 7.42 -21.03 12.49
C LEU A 196 6.13 -20.19 12.35
N ILE A 197 6.16 -19.12 11.56
CA ILE A 197 4.97 -18.31 11.26
C ILE A 197 3.91 -19.14 10.53
N LEU A 198 4.30 -19.90 9.50
CA LEU A 198 3.40 -20.77 8.74
C LEU A 198 2.75 -21.84 9.62
N GLN A 199 3.51 -22.44 10.54
CA GLN A 199 2.98 -23.40 11.52
C GLN A 199 1.93 -22.75 12.44
N LYS A 200 2.20 -21.55 12.97
CA LYS A 200 1.26 -20.81 13.82
C LYS A 200 -0.03 -20.43 13.09
N VAL A 201 0.08 -19.92 11.86
CA VAL A 201 -1.09 -19.59 11.01
C VAL A 201 -1.91 -20.84 10.68
N LYS A 202 -1.27 -22.00 10.49
CA LYS A 202 -1.96 -23.28 10.29
C LYS A 202 -2.71 -23.73 11.56
N GLU A 203 -2.12 -23.57 12.73
CA GLU A 203 -2.77 -23.89 14.01
C GLU A 203 -4.00 -23.01 14.28
N GLU A 204 -3.87 -21.69 14.07
CA GLU A 204 -4.98 -20.73 14.16
C GLU A 204 -6.09 -21.02 13.13
N LEU A 205 -5.74 -21.47 11.93
CA LEU A 205 -6.72 -21.88 10.91
C LEU A 205 -7.50 -23.13 11.33
N GLU A 206 -6.85 -24.15 11.90
CA GLU A 206 -7.55 -25.32 12.43
C GLU A 206 -8.39 -24.98 13.67
N GLU A 207 -7.98 -23.98 14.46
CA GLU A 207 -8.80 -23.44 15.56
C GLU A 207 -10.04 -22.71 15.07
N ALA A 208 -9.91 -21.82 14.09
CA ALA A 208 -11.03 -21.12 13.46
C ALA A 208 -12.06 -22.10 12.87
N LYS A 209 -11.61 -23.21 12.27
CA LYS A 209 -12.49 -24.30 11.80
C LYS A 209 -13.25 -24.98 12.94
N ARG A 210 -12.58 -25.31 14.07
CA ARG A 210 -13.25 -25.87 15.26
C ARG A 210 -14.33 -24.92 15.80
N PHE A 211 -14.02 -23.62 15.89
CA PHE A 211 -14.97 -22.61 16.31
C PHE A 211 -16.14 -22.45 15.34
N HIS A 212 -15.91 -22.48 14.02
CA HIS A 212 -16.98 -22.43 13.02
C HIS A 212 -17.97 -23.59 13.16
N ILE A 213 -17.49 -24.83 13.30
CA ILE A 213 -18.33 -26.02 13.48
C ILE A 213 -19.12 -25.94 14.79
N SER A 214 -18.48 -25.50 15.89
CA SER A 214 -19.14 -25.29 17.18
C SER A 214 -20.22 -24.20 17.12
N LEU A 215 -19.94 -23.09 16.43
CA LEU A 215 -20.89 -22.00 16.22
C LEU A 215 -22.09 -22.46 15.37
N GLN A 216 -21.86 -23.21 14.30
CA GLN A 216 -22.92 -23.79 13.46
C GLN A 216 -23.84 -24.72 14.26
N ALA A 217 -23.29 -25.60 15.09
CA ALA A 217 -24.05 -26.50 15.95
C ALA A 217 -24.86 -25.74 17.02
N SER A 218 -24.25 -24.74 17.67
CA SER A 218 -24.92 -23.92 18.69
C SER A 218 -26.03 -23.05 18.10
N TYR A 219 -25.85 -22.50 16.88
CA TYR A 219 -26.88 -21.79 16.14
C TYR A 219 -28.07 -22.68 15.80
N HIS A 220 -27.83 -23.92 15.34
CA HIS A 220 -28.90 -24.88 15.06
C HIS A 220 -29.71 -25.19 16.32
N SER A 221 -29.02 -25.54 17.42
CA SER A 221 -29.64 -25.86 18.71
C SER A 221 -30.39 -24.68 19.34
N LEU A 222 -29.93 -23.44 19.10
CA LEU A 222 -30.65 -22.23 19.52
C LEU A 222 -31.91 -22.01 18.68
N LYS A 223 -31.83 -22.23 17.36
CA LYS A 223 -32.99 -22.14 16.46
C LYS A 223 -34.06 -23.17 16.84
N GLU A 224 -33.68 -24.42 17.06
CA GLU A 224 -34.59 -25.48 17.52
C GLU A 224 -35.31 -25.08 18.82
N ARG A 225 -34.57 -24.63 19.84
CA ARG A 225 -35.15 -24.14 21.10
C ARG A 225 -36.11 -22.97 20.90
N SER A 226 -35.73 -21.97 20.10
CA SER A 226 -36.61 -20.83 19.82
C SER A 226 -37.94 -21.22 19.14
N LEU A 227 -37.97 -22.32 18.39
CA LEU A 227 -39.18 -22.87 17.78
C LEU A 227 -40.03 -23.65 18.79
N THR A 228 -39.41 -24.47 19.67
CA THR A 228 -40.15 -25.17 20.74
C THR A 228 -40.72 -24.21 21.78
N ASP A 229 -39.96 -23.17 22.15
CA ASP A 229 -40.38 -22.16 23.12
C ASP A 229 -41.57 -21.34 22.56
N LEU A 230 -41.53 -21.00 21.27
CA LEU A 230 -42.64 -20.34 20.58
C LEU A 230 -43.88 -21.24 20.47
N GLN A 231 -43.72 -22.54 20.17
CA GLN A 231 -44.82 -23.49 20.14
C GLN A 231 -45.48 -23.62 21.52
N LEU A 232 -44.69 -23.80 22.58
CA LEU A 232 -45.19 -23.94 23.95
C LEU A 232 -45.92 -22.66 24.42
N LEU A 233 -45.43 -21.48 24.04
CA LEU A 233 -46.11 -20.21 24.31
C LEU A 233 -47.46 -20.10 23.58
N LEU A 234 -47.54 -20.53 22.32
CA LEU A 234 -48.80 -20.55 21.54
C LEU A 234 -49.82 -21.55 22.11
N GLU A 235 -49.37 -22.74 22.51
CA GLU A 235 -50.21 -23.75 23.17
C GLU A 235 -50.73 -23.24 24.52
N SER A 236 -49.89 -22.58 25.32
CA SER A 236 -50.27 -21.97 26.59
C SER A 236 -51.33 -20.87 26.43
N LEU A 237 -51.16 -19.98 25.44
CA LEU A 237 -52.13 -18.93 25.11
C LEU A 237 -53.45 -19.50 24.57
N GLN A 238 -53.41 -20.64 23.87
CA GLN A 238 -54.62 -21.35 23.47
C GLN A 238 -55.34 -21.98 24.66
N GLU A 239 -54.62 -22.57 25.61
CA GLU A 239 -55.22 -23.15 26.82
C GLU A 239 -55.87 -22.07 27.70
N GLU A 240 -55.18 -20.93 27.93
CA GLU A 240 -55.73 -19.79 28.67
C GLU A 240 -57.01 -19.25 28.03
N LYS A 241 -57.07 -19.17 26.69
CA LYS A 241 -58.26 -18.75 25.94
C LYS A 241 -59.42 -19.76 25.98
N CYS A 242 -59.16 -21.01 26.35
CA CYS A 242 -60.15 -22.09 26.40
C CYS A 242 -60.63 -22.41 27.83
N ARG A 243 -60.26 -21.61 28.83
CA ARG A 243 -60.64 -21.72 30.24
C ARG A 243 -61.68 -20.69 30.66
#